data_AF-A0A2J8MZW0-F1
#
_entry.id   AF-A0A2J8MZW0-F1
#
_cell.length_a   1.000
_cell.length_b   1.000
_cell.length_c   1.000
_cell.angle_alpha   90.00
_cell.angle_beta   90.00
_cell.angle_gamma   90.00
#
_symmetry.space_group_name_H-M   'P 1'
#
loop_
_entity.id
_entity.type
_entity.pdbx_description
1 polymer ?
#
loop_
_entity_poly.entity_id
_entity_poly.type
_entity_poly.pdbx_seq_one_letter_code
_entity_poly.pdbx_strand_id
1 'polypeptide(L)'
;MNGPEDLPESYDYDLIIIGGGSGGLAAAKEAAQYGKKVMVLDFVTPTPLGTRWGLGGTCVNVGCIPKKLMHQAALLGQALQDSRNYGWKVEETVKHDWDRMIEA
;
A
#
# COMPACT_ATOMS: atom_id res chain seq x y z
N MET A 1 24.68 29.60 8.34
CA MET A 1 23.29 30.07 8.21
C MET A 1 22.44 29.03 8.94
N ASN A 2 21.55 29.48 9.83
CA ASN A 2 20.90 28.75 10.93
C ASN A 2 21.65 28.91 12.26
N GLY A 3 21.69 30.16 12.74
CA GLY A 3 21.94 30.43 14.14
C GLY A 3 20.68 30.16 14.96
N PRO A 4 20.79 30.03 16.30
CA PRO A 4 19.63 29.87 17.18
C PRO A 4 18.59 31.02 17.10
N GLU A 5 18.95 32.14 16.45
CA GLU A 5 18.07 33.30 16.22
C GLU A 5 17.12 33.14 15.01
N ASP A 6 17.30 32.11 14.17
CA ASP A 6 16.51 31.88 12.94
C ASP A 6 15.28 30.96 13.15
N LEU A 7 14.88 30.68 14.40
CA LEU A 7 13.75 29.80 14.72
C LEU A 7 12.42 30.57 14.78
N PRO A 8 11.31 29.98 14.30
CA PRO A 8 10.00 30.62 14.41
C PRO A 8 9.53 30.67 15.87
N GLU A 9 8.83 31.74 16.23
CA GLU A 9 8.24 31.91 17.57
C GLU A 9 7.21 30.82 17.91
N SER A 10 6.56 30.24 16.89
CA SER A 10 5.70 29.07 17.01
C SER A 10 5.69 28.25 15.72
N TYR A 11 5.49 26.95 15.85
CA TYR A 11 5.34 26.06 14.69
C TYR A 11 3.86 25.90 14.32
N ASP A 12 3.57 25.79 13.03
CA ASP A 12 2.21 25.54 12.53
C ASP A 12 1.66 24.18 12.92
N TYR A 13 2.53 23.21 13.19
CA TYR A 13 2.19 21.81 13.50
C TYR A 13 3.03 21.32 14.68
N ASP A 14 2.44 20.46 15.51
CA ASP A 14 3.16 19.74 16.57
C ASP A 14 4.06 18.64 15.99
N LEU A 15 3.68 18.08 14.84
CA LEU A 15 4.39 16.99 14.18
C LEU A 15 4.22 17.06 12.66
N ILE A 16 5.33 17.07 11.92
CA ILE A 16 5.35 16.90 10.47
C ILE A 16 5.95 15.54 10.16
N ILE A 17 5.23 14.75 9.35
CA ILE A 17 5.65 13.42 8.90
C ILE A 17 5.91 13.49 7.40
N ILE A 18 7.15 13.18 7.01
CA ILE A 18 7.56 13.12 5.60
C ILE A 18 7.52 11.65 5.17
N GLY A 19 6.46 11.28 4.46
CA GLY A 19 6.17 9.92 3.99
C GLY A 19 4.86 9.38 4.54
N GLY A 20 3.84 9.26 3.69
CA GLY A 20 2.52 8.69 4.00
C GLY A 20 2.43 7.19 3.73
N GLY A 21 3.49 6.46 4.08
CA GLY A 21 3.50 4.99 4.08
C GLY A 21 2.96 4.37 5.38
N SER A 22 3.07 3.05 5.53
CA SER A 22 2.52 2.31 6.68
C SER A 22 2.92 2.92 8.04
N GLY A 23 4.20 3.23 8.23
CA GLY A 23 4.70 3.82 9.47
C GLY A 23 4.25 5.26 9.67
N GLY A 24 4.35 6.10 8.63
CA GLY A 24 3.99 7.51 8.72
C GLY A 24 2.50 7.73 8.99
N LEU A 25 1.62 7.00 8.29
CA LEU A 25 0.18 7.10 8.54
C LEU A 25 -0.23 6.51 9.91
N ALA A 26 0.46 5.48 10.39
CA ALA A 26 0.21 4.95 11.74
C ALA A 26 0.60 5.99 12.81
N ALA A 27 1.81 6.54 12.73
CA ALA A 27 2.28 7.57 13.65
C ALA A 27 1.40 8.83 13.61
N ALA A 28 0.96 9.24 12.41
CA ALA A 28 0.08 10.40 12.24
C ALA A 28 -1.27 10.21 12.95
N LYS A 29 -1.89 9.04 12.77
CA LYS A 29 -3.16 8.70 13.41
C LYS A 29 -3.02 8.70 14.93
N GLU A 30 -1.97 8.08 15.47
CA GLU A 30 -1.72 8.06 16.91
C GLU A 30 -1.50 9.47 17.46
N ALA A 31 -0.64 10.28 16.84
CA ALA A 31 -0.40 11.64 17.31
C ALA A 31 -1.67 12.51 17.28
N ALA A 32 -2.49 12.39 16.23
CA ALA A 32 -3.77 13.10 16.12
C ALA A 32 -4.77 12.67 17.21
N GLN A 33 -4.77 11.40 17.64
CA GLN A 33 -5.63 10.94 18.74
C GLN A 33 -5.32 11.63 20.07
N TYR A 34 -4.07 12.06 20.29
CA TYR A 34 -3.67 12.87 21.44
C TYR A 34 -3.89 14.38 21.25
N GLY A 35 -4.69 14.78 20.25
CA GLY A 35 -5.05 16.18 20.00
C GLY A 35 -3.92 17.02 19.40
N LYS A 36 -2.87 16.39 18.87
CA LYS A 36 -1.76 17.10 18.20
C LYS A 36 -2.16 17.52 16.79
N LYS A 37 -1.71 18.71 16.36
CA LYS A 37 -1.86 19.20 14.99
C LYS A 37 -0.76 18.57 14.13
N VAL A 38 -1.13 17.60 13.30
CA VAL A 38 -0.18 16.79 12.51
C VAL A 38 -0.32 17.09 11.02
N MET A 39 0.80 17.22 10.31
CA MET A 39 0.84 17.27 8.84
C MET A 39 1.55 16.02 8.30
N VAL A 40 0.94 15.36 7.31
CA VAL A 40 1.58 14.27 6.56
C VAL A 40 1.82 14.73 5.14
N LEU A 41 3.07 14.68 4.70
CA LEU A 41 3.46 14.92 3.31
C LEU A 41 3.77 13.58 2.66
N ASP A 42 3.03 13.24 1.60
CA ASP A 42 3.29 12.04 0.81
C ASP A 42 3.43 12.38 -0.66
N PHE A 43 4.47 11.84 -1.28
CA PHE A 43 4.70 12.00 -2.70
C PHE A 43 5.34 10.74 -3.26
N VAL A 44 4.79 10.27 -4.37
CA VAL A 44 5.31 9.11 -5.10
C VAL A 44 5.96 9.64 -6.37
N THR A 45 7.29 9.68 -6.34
CA THR A 45 8.07 9.94 -7.56
C THR A 45 7.79 8.80 -8.56
N PRO A 46 7.42 9.11 -9.82
CA PRO A 46 7.15 8.07 -10.81
C PRO A 46 8.35 7.15 -11.03
N THR A 47 8.08 5.89 -11.41
CA THR A 47 9.11 4.97 -11.89
C THR A 47 9.71 5.47 -13.22
N PRO A 48 10.83 4.89 -13.71
CA PRO A 48 11.39 5.26 -15.03
C PRO A 48 10.41 5.09 -16.20
N LEU A 49 9.39 4.24 -16.05
CA LEU A 49 8.33 4.02 -17.04
C LEU A 49 7.09 4.90 -16.80
N GLY A 50 7.13 5.80 -15.82
CA GLY A 50 6.04 6.73 -15.51
C GLY A 50 4.95 6.16 -14.59
N THR A 51 5.11 4.94 -14.07
CA THR A 51 4.13 4.36 -13.13
C THR A 51 4.14 5.14 -11.82
N ARG A 52 2.95 5.45 -11.31
CA ARG A 52 2.72 6.09 -10.02
C ARG A 52 1.45 5.51 -9.39
N TRP A 53 1.33 5.63 -8.09
CA TRP A 53 0.17 5.21 -7.30
C TRP A 53 -0.22 6.27 -6.27
N GLY A 54 -1.29 5.98 -5.51
CA GLY A 54 -1.85 6.88 -4.49
C GLY A 54 -1.16 6.79 -3.12
N LEU A 55 -1.81 7.40 -2.12
CA LEU A 55 -1.39 7.38 -0.72
C LEU A 55 -1.33 5.94 -0.15
N GLY A 56 -0.61 5.73 0.95
CA GLY A 56 -0.53 4.45 1.67
C GLY A 56 0.82 3.75 1.54
N GLY A 57 1.70 4.30 0.69
CA GLY A 57 3.06 3.83 0.48
C GLY A 57 3.14 2.44 -0.16
N THR A 58 4.34 1.84 -0.05
CA THR A 58 4.72 0.63 -0.78
C THR A 58 3.80 -0.55 -0.49
N CYS A 59 3.55 -0.85 0.78
CA CYS A 59 2.87 -2.09 1.17
C CYS A 59 1.44 -2.17 0.60
N VAL A 60 0.72 -1.04 0.58
CA VAL A 60 -0.64 -0.93 0.06
C VAL A 60 -0.66 -1.00 -1.46
N ASN A 61 0.20 -0.24 -2.12
CA ASN A 61 0.06 0.00 -3.56
C ASN A 61 0.83 -0.99 -4.44
N VAL A 62 2.06 -1.35 -4.05
CA VAL A 62 3.01 -2.10 -4.92
C VAL A 62 3.84 -3.11 -4.14
N GLY A 63 3.33 -3.56 -2.99
CA GLY A 63 4.05 -4.41 -2.06
C GLY A 63 3.17 -5.53 -1.54
N CYS A 64 3.00 -5.57 -0.23
CA CYS A 64 2.37 -6.68 0.48
C CYS A 64 0.97 -7.03 -0.06
N ILE A 65 0.11 -6.03 -0.28
CA ILE A 65 -1.29 -6.21 -0.66
C ILE A 65 -1.40 -6.83 -2.06
N PRO A 66 -0.96 -6.18 -3.16
CA PRO A 66 -1.07 -6.77 -4.48
C PRO A 66 -0.29 -8.09 -4.59
N LYS A 67 0.86 -8.21 -3.91
CA LYS A 67 1.62 -9.48 -3.88
C LYS A 67 0.80 -10.61 -3.27
N LYS A 68 0.10 -10.38 -2.16
CA LYS A 68 -0.68 -11.44 -1.50
C LYS A 68 -1.93 -11.79 -2.29
N LEU A 69 -2.55 -10.83 -2.98
CA LEU A 69 -3.68 -11.08 -3.88
C LEU A 69 -3.27 -11.94 -5.07
N MET A 70 -2.16 -11.61 -5.75
CA MET A 70 -1.63 -12.44 -6.85
C MET A 70 -1.22 -13.84 -6.37
N HIS A 71 -0.63 -13.92 -5.17
CA HIS A 71 -0.34 -15.22 -4.56
C HIS A 71 -1.62 -16.03 -4.30
N GLN A 72 -2.71 -15.40 -3.86
CA GLN A 72 -3.99 -16.08 -3.67
C GLN A 72 -4.59 -16.55 -5.00
N ALA A 73 -4.46 -15.77 -6.08
CA ALA A 73 -4.87 -16.21 -7.42
C ALA A 73 -4.14 -17.50 -7.85
N ALA A 74 -2.84 -17.61 -7.55
CA ALA A 74 -2.09 -18.85 -7.77
C ALA A 74 -2.59 -20.01 -6.91
N LEU A 75 -2.87 -19.78 -5.62
CA LEU A 75 -3.44 -20.81 -4.74
C LEU A 75 -4.82 -21.29 -5.21
N LEU A 76 -5.65 -20.40 -5.76
CA LEU A 76 -6.93 -20.76 -6.36
C LEU A 76 -6.76 -21.66 -7.59
N GLY A 77 -5.70 -21.46 -8.38
CA GLY A 77 -5.34 -22.37 -9.47
C GLY A 77 -5.10 -23.81 -8.98
N GLN A 78 -4.37 -23.97 -7.87
CA GLN A 78 -4.17 -25.29 -7.24
C GLN A 78 -5.48 -25.85 -6.68
N ALA A 79 -6.27 -25.02 -5.99
CA ALA A 79 -7.54 -25.44 -5.40
C ALA A 79 -8.53 -25.97 -6.46
N LEU A 80 -8.55 -25.39 -7.66
CA LEU A 80 -9.36 -25.89 -8.79
C LEU A 80 -8.93 -27.31 -9.20
N GLN A 81 -7.64 -27.61 -9.24
CA GLN A 81 -7.13 -28.95 -9.55
C GLN A 81 -7.53 -29.94 -8.45
N ASP A 82 -7.28 -29.59 -7.19
CA ASP A 82 -7.55 -30.46 -6.05
C ASP A 82 -9.05 -30.76 -5.94
N SER A 83 -9.91 -29.79 -6.26
CA SER A 83 -11.37 -29.92 -6.17
C SER A 83 -11.93 -31.13 -6.94
N ARG A 84 -11.28 -31.54 -8.04
CA ARG A 84 -11.69 -32.72 -8.82
C ARG A 84 -11.66 -34.01 -8.01
N ASN A 85 -10.66 -34.16 -7.14
CA ASN A 85 -10.54 -35.31 -6.23
C ASN A 85 -11.61 -35.31 -5.14
N TYR A 86 -12.23 -34.15 -4.87
CA TYR A 86 -13.30 -33.98 -3.89
C TYR A 86 -14.71 -33.98 -4.52
N GLY A 87 -14.83 -34.41 -5.78
CA GLY A 87 -16.12 -34.60 -6.46
C GLY A 87 -16.62 -33.39 -7.26
N TRP A 88 -15.85 -32.30 -7.35
CA TRP A 88 -16.19 -31.17 -8.21
C TRP A 88 -15.84 -31.47 -9.67
N LYS A 89 -16.82 -31.35 -10.57
CA LYS A 89 -16.64 -31.59 -12.00
C LYS A 89 -16.17 -30.32 -12.71
N VAL A 90 -14.89 -29.99 -12.55
CA VAL A 90 -14.23 -28.86 -13.22
C VAL A 90 -13.46 -29.35 -14.46
N GLU A 91 -13.36 -28.54 -15.51
CA GLU A 91 -12.55 -28.84 -16.69
C GLU A 91 -11.07 -29.11 -16.32
N GLU A 92 -10.39 -29.96 -17.10
CA GLU A 92 -9.00 -30.34 -16.82
C GLU A 92 -8.05 -29.14 -16.82
N THR A 93 -8.21 -28.23 -17.79
CA THR A 93 -7.40 -27.03 -17.96
C THR A 93 -8.27 -25.78 -17.93
N VAL A 94 -8.15 -24.99 -16.86
CA VAL A 94 -8.76 -23.67 -16.76
C VAL A 94 -7.69 -22.63 -17.08
N LYS A 95 -7.99 -21.71 -18.01
CA LYS A 95 -7.09 -20.60 -18.35
C LYS A 95 -7.18 -19.50 -17.31
N HIS A 96 -6.05 -18.86 -17.04
CA HIS A 96 -5.97 -17.66 -16.23
C HIS A 96 -5.90 -16.42 -17.13
N ASP A 97 -6.68 -15.41 -16.79
CA ASP A 97 -6.71 -14.11 -17.47
C ASP A 97 -5.95 -13.10 -16.61
N TRP A 98 -4.84 -12.59 -17.15
CA TRP A 98 -3.97 -11.65 -16.47
C TRP A 98 -4.67 -10.30 -16.28
N ASP A 99 -5.26 -9.74 -17.34
CA ASP A 99 -5.83 -8.39 -17.31
C ASP A 99 -6.98 -8.33 -16.29
N ARG A 100 -7.82 -9.37 -16.26
CA ARG A 100 -8.87 -9.51 -15.23
C ARG A 100 -8.33 -9.59 -13.81
N MET A 101 -7.14 -10.15 -13.58
CA MET A 101 -6.54 -10.22 -12.25
C MET A 101 -6.00 -8.85 -11.81
N ILE A 102 -5.40 -8.08 -12.73
CA ILE A 102 -4.81 -6.79 -12.40
C ILE A 102 -5.87 -5.70 -12.18
N GLU A 103 -7.04 -5.83 -12.79
CA GLU A 103 -8.18 -4.91 -12.61
C GLU A 103 -9.02 -5.18 -11.34
N ALA A 104 -8.84 -6.32 -10.69
CA ALA A 104 -9.62 -6.75 -9.51
C ALA A 104 -9.11 -6.14 -8.19
#